data_AF-A0A2V5Y7R8-F1
#
_entry.id   AF-A0A2V5Y7R8-F1
#
_cell.length_a   1.000
_cell.length_b   1.000
_cell.length_c   1.000
_cell.angle_alpha   90.00
_cell.angle_beta   90.00
_cell.angle_gamma   90.00
#
_symmetry.space_group_name_H-M   'P 1'
#
loop_
_entity.id
_entity.type
_entity.pdbx_description
1 polymer ?
#
loop_
_entity_poly.entity_id
_entity_poly.type
_entity_poly.pdbx_seq_one_letter_code
_entity_poly.pdbx_strand_id
1 'polypeptide(L)'
;MKPFPVSLRLFGILAAGCAVSLFSIAITHAANPPDGTVDPSTATPVQWDGTAIGTGGTDETTAIEGVNRDTFILHVAAGNYTGKTIAVKIE
;
A
#
# COMPACT_ATOMS: atom_id res chain seq x y z
N MET A 1 41.88 -26.29 15.15
CA MET A 1 40.55 -25.65 15.36
C MET A 1 39.49 -26.71 15.05
N LYS A 2 38.68 -27.11 16.03
CA LYS A 2 37.69 -28.19 15.87
C LYS A 2 36.33 -27.56 15.56
N PRO A 3 35.64 -27.92 14.47
CA PRO A 3 34.36 -27.31 14.13
C PRO A 3 33.32 -27.71 15.18
N PHE A 4 32.64 -26.72 15.76
CA PHE A 4 31.51 -26.96 16.64
C PHE A 4 30.36 -27.57 15.82
N PRO A 5 29.74 -28.68 16.25
CA PRO A 5 28.62 -29.26 15.53
C PRO A 5 27.42 -28.33 15.71
N VAL A 6 27.03 -27.63 14.65
CA VAL A 6 25.74 -26.97 14.58
C VAL A 6 24.68 -28.07 14.71
N SER A 7 24.02 -28.11 15.86
CA SER A 7 22.99 -29.10 16.17
C SER A 7 21.89 -29.08 15.10
N LEU A 8 21.43 -30.26 14.66
CA LEU A 8 20.32 -30.40 13.72
C LEU A 8 19.06 -29.65 14.19
N ARG A 9 18.91 -29.47 15.51
CA ARG A 9 17.83 -28.67 16.11
C ARG A 9 17.99 -27.17 15.84
N LEU A 10 19.23 -26.66 15.84
CA LEU A 10 19.50 -25.25 15.55
C LEU A 10 19.30 -24.96 14.06
N PHE A 11 19.64 -25.91 13.18
CA PHE A 11 19.31 -25.84 11.75
C PHE A 11 17.80 -25.86 11.50
N GLY A 12 17.06 -26.73 12.21
CA GLY A 12 15.61 -26.79 12.14
C GLY A 12 14.92 -25.52 12.65
N ILE A 13 15.40 -24.93 13.74
CA ILE A 13 14.89 -23.66 14.29
C ILE A 13 15.19 -22.51 13.35
N LEU A 14 16.39 -22.44 12.76
CA LEU A 14 16.75 -21.40 11.80
C LEU A 14 15.93 -21.50 10.51
N ALA A 15 15.76 -22.71 9.98
CA ALA A 15 14.94 -22.95 8.78
C ALA A 15 13.46 -22.62 9.03
N ALA A 16 12.92 -23.00 10.19
CA ALA A 16 11.55 -22.65 10.59
C ALA A 16 11.39 -21.14 10.81
N GLY A 17 12.37 -20.48 11.43
CA GLY A 17 12.38 -19.02 11.64
C GLY A 17 12.41 -18.25 10.31
N CYS A 18 13.25 -18.65 9.36
CA CYS A 18 13.27 -18.10 8.01
C CYS A 18 11.93 -18.31 7.29
N ALA A 19 11.32 -19.49 7.41
CA ALA A 19 10.04 -19.77 6.79
C ALA A 19 8.91 -18.88 7.35
N VAL A 20 8.86 -18.64 8.67
CA VAL A 20 7.85 -17.78 9.31
C VAL A 20 8.04 -16.31 8.94
N SER A 21 9.28 -15.83 8.76
CA SER A 21 9.57 -14.45 8.37
C SER A 21 9.11 -14.08 6.95
N LEU A 22 8.91 -15.06 6.06
CA LEU A 22 8.41 -14.85 4.70
C LEU A 22 6.90 -14.59 4.63
N PHE A 23 6.14 -14.88 5.69
CA PHE A 23 4.67 -14.75 5.72
C PHE A 23 4.18 -13.41 6.28
N SER A 24 5.06 -12.57 6.83
CA SER A 24 4.71 -11.24 7.37
C SER A 24 4.89 -10.12 6.34
N ILE A 25 4.54 -10.37 5.09
CA ILE A 25 4.44 -9.32 4.07
C ILE A 25 3.22 -8.48 4.43
N ALA A 26 3.44 -7.21 4.80
CA ALA A 26 2.36 -6.26 4.94
C ALA A 26 1.63 -6.16 3.60
N ILE A 27 0.34 -6.51 3.59
CA ILE A 27 -0.51 -6.37 2.41
C ILE A 27 -0.80 -4.87 2.28
N THR A 28 -0.05 -4.17 1.43
CA THR A 28 -0.44 -2.84 0.98
C THR A 28 -1.38 -2.98 -0.21
N HIS A 29 -2.27 -2.01 -0.40
CA HIS A 29 -3.44 -2.08 -1.28
C HIS A 29 -3.33 -1.01 -2.38
N ALA A 30 -3.30 -1.40 -3.68
CA ALA A 30 -3.10 -0.43 -4.77
C ALA A 30 -4.34 0.27 -5.27
N ALA A 31 -4.34 1.62 -5.27
CA ALA A 31 -5.49 2.48 -5.55
C ALA A 31 -6.26 2.05 -6.82
N ASN A 32 -7.51 1.60 -6.62
CA ASN A 32 -8.40 1.22 -7.70
C ASN A 32 -9.79 1.84 -7.51
N PRO A 33 -10.28 2.66 -8.46
CA PRO A 33 -9.58 3.13 -9.67
C PRO A 33 -8.38 4.05 -9.34
N PRO A 34 -7.43 4.24 -10.28
CA PRO A 34 -6.25 5.10 -10.07
C PRO A 34 -6.56 6.60 -10.18
N ASP A 35 -7.75 6.95 -10.66
CA ASP A 35 -8.20 8.33 -10.81
C ASP A 35 -9.71 8.45 -10.67
N GLY A 36 -10.17 9.69 -10.49
CA GLY A 36 -11.59 10.01 -10.56
C GLY A 36 -11.83 11.51 -10.63
N THR A 37 -13.03 11.89 -11.05
CA THR A 37 -13.38 13.29 -11.32
C THR A 37 -14.48 13.79 -10.39
N VAL A 38 -14.31 15.01 -9.87
CA VAL A 38 -15.36 15.75 -9.16
C VAL A 38 -15.74 17.01 -9.94
N ASP A 39 -17.01 17.36 -9.87
CA ASP A 39 -17.60 18.56 -10.44
C ASP A 39 -18.53 19.25 -9.40
N PRO A 40 -19.03 20.47 -9.64
CA PRO A 40 -19.86 21.20 -8.67
C PRO A 40 -21.18 20.51 -8.25
N SER A 41 -21.62 19.51 -9.02
CA SER A 41 -22.81 18.69 -8.77
C SER A 41 -22.49 17.35 -8.09
N THR A 42 -21.22 17.00 -7.92
CA THR A 42 -20.80 15.78 -7.23
C THR A 42 -21.27 15.81 -5.77
N ALA A 43 -22.28 15.00 -5.47
CA ALA A 43 -22.85 14.82 -4.13
C ALA A 43 -22.39 13.52 -3.46
N THR A 44 -21.99 12.53 -4.26
CA THR A 44 -21.45 11.25 -3.79
C THR A 44 -19.92 11.29 -3.83
N PRO A 45 -19.21 10.86 -2.77
CA PRO A 45 -17.76 10.80 -2.79
C PRO A 45 -17.24 9.91 -3.92
N VAL A 46 -16.20 10.37 -4.60
CA VAL A 46 -15.37 9.51 -5.46
C VAL A 46 -14.50 8.68 -4.53
N GLN A 47 -14.57 7.35 -4.68
CA GLN A 47 -13.86 6.41 -3.83
C GLN A 47 -12.82 5.66 -4.66
N TRP A 48 -11.66 5.43 -4.07
CA TRP A 48 -10.71 4.42 -4.51
C TRP A 48 -10.52 3.42 -3.37
N ASP A 49 -10.48 2.14 -3.72
CA ASP A 49 -10.12 1.07 -2.81
C ASP A 49 -8.91 0.37 -3.38
N GLY A 50 -7.87 0.24 -2.58
CA GLY A 50 -6.66 -0.36 -3.07
C GLY A 50 -6.85 -1.89 -3.20
N THR A 51 -6.59 -2.51 -4.36
CA THR A 51 -6.86 -3.95 -4.53
C THR A 51 -5.63 -4.82 -4.81
N ALA A 52 -4.50 -4.25 -5.23
CA ALA A 52 -3.29 -5.05 -5.49
C ALA A 52 -2.45 -5.24 -4.22
N ILE A 53 -1.93 -6.45 -4.01
CA ILE A 53 -1.02 -6.80 -2.92
C ILE A 53 0.36 -6.20 -3.22
N GLY A 54 0.79 -5.22 -2.44
CA GLY A 54 2.13 -4.66 -2.61
C GLY A 54 3.22 -5.57 -2.07
N THR A 55 4.37 -5.56 -2.73
CA THR A 55 5.51 -6.42 -2.41
C THR A 55 6.64 -5.61 -1.77
N GLY A 56 6.43 -5.24 -0.50
CA GLY A 56 7.47 -4.78 0.42
C GLY A 56 7.81 -3.30 0.36
N GLY A 57 8.00 -2.69 1.54
CA GLY A 57 8.36 -1.29 1.79
C GLY A 57 8.16 -0.99 3.28
N THR A 58 9.06 -0.25 3.92
CA THR A 58 8.94 0.08 5.36
C THR A 58 8.31 1.45 5.61
N ASP A 59 8.14 2.26 4.56
CA ASP A 59 7.68 3.65 4.61
C ASP A 59 7.29 4.13 3.19
N GLU A 60 6.27 4.99 3.10
CA GLU A 60 5.79 5.61 1.85
C GLU A 60 6.80 6.59 1.23
N THR A 61 7.73 7.16 2.00
CA THR A 61 8.71 8.12 1.44
C THR A 61 9.81 7.45 0.60
N THR A 62 10.06 6.16 0.84
CA THR A 62 11.03 5.34 0.10
C THR A 62 10.37 4.37 -0.87
N ALA A 63 9.05 4.42 -0.95
CA ALA A 63 8.24 3.53 -1.76
C ALA A 63 8.29 3.88 -3.26
N ILE A 64 8.05 2.86 -4.08
CA ILE A 64 8.04 2.84 -5.53
C ILE A 64 6.58 2.81 -6.00
N GLU A 65 6.25 3.73 -6.90
CA GLU A 65 4.93 3.81 -7.54
C GLU A 65 4.53 2.49 -8.21
N GLY A 66 3.31 2.02 -7.93
CA GLY A 66 2.76 0.80 -8.52
C GLY A 66 3.36 -0.50 -7.95
N VAL A 67 4.15 -0.43 -6.88
CA VAL A 67 4.72 -1.61 -6.19
C VAL A 67 4.29 -1.67 -4.73
N ASN A 68 4.56 -0.60 -3.98
CA ASN A 68 4.32 -0.48 -2.54
C ASN A 68 3.86 0.93 -2.13
N ARG A 69 3.55 1.77 -3.12
CA ARG A 69 2.89 3.07 -3.01
C ARG A 69 2.04 3.26 -4.26
N ASP A 70 0.88 3.87 -4.08
CA ASP A 70 -0.03 4.17 -5.18
C ASP A 70 -0.55 5.60 -5.09
N THR A 71 -0.64 6.25 -6.23
CA THR A 71 -1.15 7.60 -6.40
C THR A 71 -2.57 7.53 -6.95
N PHE A 72 -3.51 8.16 -6.23
CA PHE A 72 -4.82 8.47 -6.77
C PHE A 72 -4.83 9.89 -7.37
N ILE A 73 -5.29 10.02 -8.62
CA ILE A 73 -5.41 11.33 -9.29
C ILE A 73 -6.84 11.85 -9.20
N LEU A 74 -7.04 12.91 -8.41
CA LEU A 74 -8.31 13.63 -8.38
C LEU A 74 -8.37 14.71 -9.47
N HIS A 75 -9.22 14.51 -10.47
CA HIS A 75 -9.56 15.51 -11.46
C HIS A 75 -10.67 16.43 -10.94
N VAL A 76 -10.49 17.75 -11.11
CA VAL A 76 -11.52 18.75 -10.81
C VAL A 76 -12.00 19.34 -12.12
N ALA A 77 -13.23 19.04 -12.51
CA ALA A 77 -13.82 19.57 -13.73
C ALA A 77 -14.05 21.08 -13.64
N ALA A 78 -14.09 21.78 -14.78
CA ALA A 78 -14.41 23.20 -14.79
C ALA A 78 -15.85 23.43 -14.30
N GLY A 79 -16.07 24.48 -13.48
CA GLY A 79 -17.40 24.81 -12.98
C GLY A 79 -17.41 25.91 -11.90
N ASN A 80 -18.60 26.25 -11.38
CA ASN A 80 -18.74 27.24 -10.31
C ASN A 80 -18.57 26.59 -8.92
N TYR A 81 -17.45 26.88 -8.27
CA TYR A 81 -17.11 26.39 -6.94
C TYR A 81 -17.31 27.42 -5.82
N THR A 82 -17.91 28.58 -6.10
CA THR A 82 -18.13 29.62 -5.09
C THR A 82 -18.91 29.04 -3.90
N GLY A 83 -18.31 29.09 -2.71
CA GLY A 83 -18.90 28.56 -1.49
C GLY A 83 -18.92 27.03 -1.38
N LYS A 84 -18.21 26.30 -2.25
CA LYS A 84 -18.07 24.84 -2.20
C LYS A 84 -16.68 24.44 -1.67
N THR A 85 -16.61 23.25 -1.09
CA THR A 85 -15.36 22.66 -0.58
C THR A 85 -15.18 21.27 -1.15
N ILE A 86 -13.95 20.96 -1.60
CA ILE A 86 -13.52 19.60 -1.91
C ILE A 86 -12.79 19.09 -0.66
N ALA A 87 -13.31 18.04 -0.03
CA ALA A 87 -12.70 17.41 1.14
C ALA A 87 -12.08 16.07 0.72
N VAL A 88 -10.81 15.87 1.04
CA VAL A 88 -10.09 14.61 0.81
C VAL A 88 -9.90 13.92 2.16
N LYS A 89 -10.28 12.64 2.21
CA LYS A 89 -10.13 11.78 3.39
C LYS A 89 -9.32 10.55 2.96
N ILE A 90 -8.25 10.28 3.70
CA ILE A 90 -7.39 9.09 3.53
C ILE A 90 -7.49 8.35 4.86
N GLU A 91 -7.89 7.08 4.84
CA GLU A 91 -8.08 6.21 6.01
C GLU A 91 -7.29 4.91 5.87
#